data_AF-A0A1W1BKH7-F1
#
_entry.id   AF-A0A1W1BKH7-F1
#
_cell.length_a   1.000
_cell.length_b   1.000
_cell.length_c   1.000
_cell.angle_alpha   90.00
_cell.angle_beta   90.00
_cell.angle_gamma   90.00
#
_symmetry.space_group_name_H-M   'P 1'
#
loop_
_entity.id
_entity.type
_entity.pdbx_description
1 polymer ?
#
loop_
_entity_poly.entity_id
_entity_poly.type
_entity_poly.pdbx_seq_one_letter_code
_entity_poly.pdbx_strand_id
1 'polypeptide(L)'
;MPSKKEEKKIRINEMGSEVVDGYTCKPKDYDANRPIMHYKTLLLLCDDERCGKAGKIDKASELREILKEMGLNKGEKRIKISRTGCYGACRFRQVCQVTENTQANGNPANNAIWLRHTHNFTKEDWVNVFTILSEDRVLSDEYDEKYFIPMKVYN
;
A
#
# COMPACT_ATOMS: atom_id res chain seq x y z
N MET A 1 33.84 26.79 25.31
CA MET A 1 33.60 25.38 24.93
C MET A 1 33.02 25.35 23.53
N PRO A 2 33.77 24.90 22.51
CA PRO A 2 33.23 24.79 21.15
C PRO A 2 32.19 23.67 21.11
N SER A 3 30.96 24.01 20.73
CA SER A 3 29.87 23.06 20.49
C SER A 3 30.31 22.05 19.43
N LYS A 4 30.35 20.77 19.78
CA LYS A 4 30.50 19.68 18.81
C LYS A 4 29.37 19.82 17.78
N LYS A 5 29.71 20.23 16.55
CA LYS A 5 28.80 20.09 15.41
C LYS A 5 28.57 18.59 15.25
N GLU A 6 27.40 18.11 15.65
CA GLU A 6 26.98 16.76 15.30
C GLU A 6 27.02 16.64 13.77
N GLU A 7 27.85 15.74 13.27
CA GLU A 7 27.89 15.42 11.85
C GLU A 7 26.50 14.90 11.45
N LYS A 8 25.76 15.69 10.67
CA LYS A 8 24.44 15.31 10.17
C LYS A 8 24.61 14.08 9.27
N LYS A 9 24.25 12.92 9.80
CA LYS A 9 24.24 11.66 9.06
C LYS A 9 23.31 11.80 7.84
N ILE A 10 23.88 11.67 6.63
CA ILE A 10 23.14 11.70 5.38
C ILE A 10 22.12 10.55 5.40
N ARG A 11 20.84 10.89 5.19
CA ARG A 11 19.74 9.92 5.11
C ARG A 11 19.34 9.75 3.65
N ILE A 12 19.23 8.51 3.20
CA ILE A 12 18.83 8.14 1.85
C ILE A 12 17.48 7.41 1.93
N ASN A 13 16.52 7.77 1.08
CA ASN A 13 15.22 7.08 1.00
C ASN A 13 15.28 5.81 0.14
N GLU A 14 14.16 5.08 0.04
CA GLU A 14 14.04 3.87 -0.77
C GLU A 14 14.27 4.10 -2.28
N MET A 15 14.22 5.36 -2.74
CA MET A 15 14.52 5.76 -4.12
C MET A 15 16.01 6.06 -4.36
N GLY A 16 16.86 5.97 -3.33
CA GLY A 16 18.27 6.38 -3.44
C GLY A 16 18.49 7.89 -3.37
N SER A 17 17.47 8.68 -3.04
CA SER A 17 17.60 10.15 -2.91
C SER A 17 17.96 10.56 -1.48
N GLU A 18 18.85 11.54 -1.35
CA GLU A 18 19.06 12.23 -0.08
C GLU A 18 17.79 12.97 0.34
N VAL A 19 17.39 12.83 1.60
CA VAL A 19 16.16 13.42 2.12
C VAL A 19 16.38 14.70 2.91
N VAL A 20 15.40 15.61 2.83
CA VAL A 20 15.36 16.82 3.67
C VAL A 20 15.29 16.41 5.14
N ASP A 21 16.05 17.10 5.99
CA ASP A 21 16.04 16.85 7.44
C ASP A 21 14.60 16.91 8.00
N GLY A 22 14.22 15.89 8.78
CA GLY A 22 12.87 15.76 9.35
C GLY A 22 11.84 15.11 8.42
N TYR A 23 12.18 14.81 7.17
CA TYR A 23 11.29 14.09 6.24
C TYR A 23 11.77 12.66 5.98
N THR A 24 10.83 11.74 5.82
CA THR A 24 11.13 10.33 5.50
C THR A 24 11.40 10.12 4.01
N CYS A 25 10.68 10.82 3.14
CA CYS A 25 10.69 10.56 1.69
C CYS A 25 10.98 11.77 0.81
N LYS A 26 10.92 13.00 1.35
CA LYS A 26 11.05 14.24 0.58
C LYS A 26 12.51 14.42 0.12
N PRO A 27 12.82 14.33 -1.18
CA PRO A 27 14.19 14.48 -1.67
C PRO A 27 14.67 15.93 -1.48
N LYS A 28 15.97 16.12 -1.21
CA LYS A 28 16.60 17.45 -1.19
C LYS A 28 16.66 18.07 -2.58
N ASP A 29 17.02 17.25 -3.55
CA ASP A 29 17.06 17.62 -4.97
C ASP A 29 15.70 17.34 -5.60
N TYR A 30 14.94 18.41 -5.81
CA TYR A 30 13.64 18.37 -6.48
C TYR A 30 13.86 18.33 -7.99
N ASP A 31 13.41 17.25 -8.61
CA ASP A 31 13.40 17.07 -10.06
C ASP A 31 11.96 16.77 -10.51
N ALA A 32 11.36 17.70 -11.23
CA ALA A 32 9.99 17.58 -11.74
C ALA A 32 9.84 16.52 -12.84
N ASN A 33 10.94 16.11 -13.48
CA ASN A 33 10.96 15.10 -14.54
C ASN A 33 11.32 13.70 -14.03
N ARG A 34 11.61 13.57 -12.72
CA ARG A 34 11.95 12.27 -12.13
C ARG A 34 10.76 11.31 -12.27
N PRO A 35 10.95 10.12 -12.87
CA PRO A 35 9.87 9.16 -13.00
C PRO A 35 9.40 8.69 -11.62
N ILE A 36 8.12 8.34 -11.54
CA ILE A 36 7.58 7.67 -10.37
C ILE A 36 8.22 6.27 -10.22
N MET A 37 8.44 5.84 -8.98
CA MET A 37 8.85 4.47 -8.70
C MET A 37 7.84 3.48 -9.28
N HIS A 38 8.35 2.46 -9.96
CA HIS A 38 7.55 1.32 -10.41
C HIS A 38 6.70 0.75 -9.26
N TYR A 39 5.53 0.23 -9.59
CA TYR A 39 4.75 -0.65 -8.72
C TYR A 39 3.99 -1.62 -9.62
N LYS A 40 3.92 -2.88 -9.19
CA LYS A 40 3.04 -3.87 -9.80
C LYS A 40 1.62 -3.68 -9.27
N THR A 41 1.48 -3.64 -7.95
CA THR A 41 0.19 -3.57 -7.27
C THR A 41 0.11 -2.32 -6.39
N LEU A 42 -1.04 -1.66 -6.39
CA LEU A 42 -1.37 -0.54 -5.51
C LEU A 42 -2.60 -0.91 -4.68
N LEU A 43 -2.43 -0.89 -3.35
CA LEU A 43 -3.51 -1.02 -2.40
C LEU A 43 -3.90 0.38 -1.90
N LEU A 44 -5.17 0.71 -2.08
CA LEU A 44 -5.77 1.97 -1.67
C LEU A 44 -6.65 1.71 -0.44
N LEU A 45 -6.11 1.99 0.74
CA LEU A 45 -6.75 1.73 2.02
C LEU A 45 -7.52 2.98 2.48
N CYS A 46 -8.82 2.84 2.69
CA CYS A 46 -9.61 3.90 3.32
C CYS A 46 -9.23 4.00 4.80
N ASP A 47 -8.76 5.17 5.23
CA ASP A 47 -8.42 5.46 6.62
C ASP A 47 -9.29 6.56 7.24
N ASP A 48 -10.30 7.03 6.51
CA ASP A 48 -11.27 8.02 6.97
C ASP A 48 -12.04 7.54 8.21
N GLU A 49 -12.68 8.44 8.94
CA GLU A 49 -13.11 8.29 10.33
C GLU A 49 -13.66 6.90 10.70
N ARG A 50 -14.64 6.40 9.95
CA ARG A 50 -15.28 5.09 10.23
C ARG A 50 -14.34 3.90 9.93
N CYS A 51 -13.53 3.98 8.88
CA CYS A 51 -12.60 2.92 8.51
C CYS A 51 -11.35 2.93 9.41
N GLY A 52 -10.83 4.11 9.76
CA GLY A 52 -9.73 4.29 10.70
C GLY A 52 -10.07 3.76 12.10
N LYS A 53 -11.28 4.05 12.60
CA LYS A 53 -11.74 3.55 13.91
C LYS A 53 -11.94 2.03 13.97
N ALA A 54 -12.19 1.36 12.83
CA ALA A 54 -12.46 -0.08 12.81
C ALA A 54 -11.23 -0.93 13.15
N GLY A 55 -10.03 -0.52 12.72
CA GLY A 55 -8.80 -1.29 12.87
C GLY A 55 -8.10 -1.16 14.22
N LYS A 56 -8.45 -0.15 15.05
CA LYS A 56 -7.78 0.24 16.31
C LYS A 56 -6.27 0.55 16.21
N ILE A 57 -5.63 0.24 15.09
CA ILE A 57 -4.23 0.49 14.77
C ILE A 57 -4.12 1.20 13.42
N ASP A 58 -2.96 1.80 13.20
CA ASP A 58 -2.59 2.34 11.89
C ASP A 58 -2.30 1.20 10.90
N LYS A 59 -3.35 0.69 10.28
CA LYS A 59 -3.30 -0.41 9.32
C LYS A 59 -2.37 -0.11 8.15
N ALA A 60 -2.38 1.11 7.60
CA ALA A 60 -1.52 1.43 6.46
C ALA A 60 -0.02 1.34 6.81
N SER A 61 0.35 1.75 8.02
CA SER A 61 1.74 1.64 8.49
C SER A 61 2.11 0.18 8.76
N GLU A 62 1.23 -0.61 9.39
CA GLU A 62 1.41 -2.05 9.58
C GLU A 62 1.65 -2.79 8.25
N LEU A 63 0.80 -2.56 7.24
CA LEU A 63 0.94 -3.22 5.94
C LEU A 63 2.25 -2.88 5.24
N ARG A 64 2.75 -1.64 5.40
CA ARG A 64 4.06 -1.26 4.85
C ARG A 64 5.21 -1.98 5.52
N GLU A 65 5.14 -2.24 6.82
CA GLU A 65 6.17 -3.02 7.51
C GLU A 65 6.14 -4.49 7.07
N ILE A 66 4.95 -5.09 6.92
CA ILE A 66 4.83 -6.46 6.36
C ILE A 66 5.45 -6.53 4.96
N LEU A 67 5.19 -5.56 4.09
CA LEU A 67 5.77 -5.53 2.74
C LEU A 67 7.29 -5.37 2.75
N LYS A 68 7.86 -4.60 3.69
CA LYS A 68 9.32 -4.49 3.87
C LYS A 68 9.92 -5.82 4.33
N GLU A 69 9.30 -6.48 5.29
CA GLU A 69 9.71 -7.81 5.77
C GLU A 69 9.71 -8.84 4.63
N MET A 70 8.74 -8.76 3.72
CA MET A 70 8.63 -9.62 2.54
C MET A 70 9.52 -9.18 1.36
N GLY A 71 10.21 -8.03 1.44
CA GLY A 71 10.97 -7.47 0.32
C GLY A 71 10.13 -6.97 -0.86
N LEU A 72 8.81 -6.78 -0.66
CA LEU A 72 7.84 -6.33 -1.66
C LEU A 72 7.63 -4.80 -1.67
N ASN A 73 8.42 -4.04 -0.91
CA ASN A 73 8.40 -2.57 -0.93
C ASN A 73 9.18 -1.96 -2.10
N LYS A 74 9.92 -2.76 -2.88
CA LYS A 74 10.77 -2.37 -4.02
C LYS A 74 10.81 -3.44 -5.12
N GLY A 75 11.39 -3.10 -6.27
CA GLY A 75 11.56 -4.02 -7.41
C GLY A 75 10.32 -4.21 -8.28
N GLU A 76 10.39 -5.14 -9.22
CA GLU A 76 9.36 -5.37 -10.24
C GLU A 76 8.03 -5.85 -9.65
N LYS A 77 8.09 -6.58 -8.52
CA LYS A 77 6.92 -7.08 -7.78
C LYS A 77 6.44 -6.11 -6.70
N ARG A 78 6.89 -4.85 -6.73
CA ARG A 78 6.60 -3.88 -5.68
C ARG A 78 5.10 -3.71 -5.48
N ILE A 79 4.67 -3.83 -4.23
CA ILE A 79 3.34 -3.50 -3.76
C ILE A 79 3.40 -2.16 -3.03
N LYS A 80 2.54 -1.21 -3.42
CA LYS A 80 2.46 0.12 -2.82
C LYS A 80 1.19 0.23 -1.97
N ILE A 81 1.32 0.74 -0.75
CA ILE A 81 0.17 1.07 0.11
C ILE A 81 -0.04 2.59 0.13
N SER A 82 -1.22 3.02 -0.33
CA SER A 82 -1.69 4.41 -0.26
C SER A 82 -2.91 4.50 0.65
N ARG A 83 -3.04 5.63 1.35
CA ARG A 83 -4.24 5.97 2.10
C ARG A 83 -5.19 6.76 1.21
N THR A 84 -6.48 6.61 1.45
CA THR A 84 -7.54 7.34 0.75
C THR A 84 -8.61 7.80 1.73
N GLY A 85 -9.39 8.80 1.32
CA GLY A 85 -10.62 9.18 2.01
C GLY A 85 -11.77 8.18 1.81
N CYS A 86 -12.97 8.58 2.23
CA CYS A 86 -14.17 7.75 2.20
C CYS A 86 -14.57 7.26 0.80
N TYR A 87 -14.92 5.97 0.70
CA TYR A 87 -15.46 5.32 -0.51
C TYR A 87 -17.00 5.20 -0.53
N GLY A 88 -17.72 5.73 0.46
CA GLY A 88 -19.17 5.50 0.60
C GLY A 88 -19.53 4.04 0.93
N ALA A 89 -18.55 3.23 1.32
CA ALA A 89 -18.68 1.79 1.54
C ALA A 89 -18.67 1.40 3.04
N CYS A 90 -19.02 2.33 3.93
CA CYS A 90 -18.83 2.21 5.38
C CYS A 90 -19.47 0.96 6.03
N ARG A 91 -20.51 0.38 5.43
CA ARG A 91 -21.15 -0.87 5.86
C ARG A 91 -20.18 -2.06 5.93
N PHE A 92 -19.14 -2.03 5.09
CA PHE A 92 -18.11 -3.05 5.03
C PHE A 92 -16.95 -2.80 5.99
N ARG A 93 -16.94 -1.66 6.70
CA ARG A 93 -15.83 -1.19 7.55
C ARG A 93 -14.49 -1.21 6.77
N GLN A 94 -13.36 -0.94 7.41
CA GLN A 94 -12.03 -0.81 6.78
C GLN A 94 -11.92 -1.52 5.40
N VAL A 95 -11.98 -0.71 4.33
CA VAL A 95 -12.06 -1.13 2.93
C VAL A 95 -10.71 -0.91 2.27
N CYS A 96 -10.26 -1.88 1.46
CA CYS A 96 -9.06 -1.76 0.65
C CYS A 96 -9.40 -2.07 -0.80
N GLN A 97 -9.08 -1.16 -1.71
CA GLN A 97 -9.12 -1.44 -3.15
C GLN A 97 -7.76 -1.93 -3.60
N VAL A 98 -7.73 -3.02 -4.37
CA VAL A 98 -6.56 -3.55 -5.06
C VAL A 98 -6.66 -3.14 -6.52
N THR A 99 -5.60 -2.54 -7.04
CA THR A 99 -5.43 -2.23 -8.47
C THR A 99 -4.02 -2.58 -8.90
N GLU A 100 -3.86 -3.08 -10.11
CA GLU A 100 -2.57 -3.45 -10.66
C GLU A 100 -2.22 -2.59 -11.87
N ASN A 101 -0.93 -2.35 -12.06
CA ASN A 101 -0.39 -1.55 -13.15
C ASN A 101 -0.41 -2.34 -14.47
N THR A 102 -1.57 -2.36 -15.12
CA THR A 102 -1.81 -3.07 -16.38
C THR A 102 -1.04 -2.47 -17.58
N GLN A 103 -0.39 -1.32 -17.42
CA GLN A 103 0.51 -0.75 -18.43
C GLN A 103 1.96 -1.25 -18.32
N ALA A 104 2.30 -1.98 -17.24
CA ALA A 104 3.62 -2.56 -17.04
C ALA A 104 3.53 -4.08 -16.91
N ASN A 105 3.48 -4.60 -15.68
CA ASN A 105 3.50 -6.03 -15.39
C ASN A 105 2.37 -6.49 -14.44
N GLY A 106 1.31 -5.70 -14.32
CA GLY A 106 0.15 -6.02 -13.49
C GLY A 106 -0.85 -6.93 -14.19
N ASN A 107 -1.47 -7.83 -13.44
CA ASN A 107 -2.53 -8.72 -13.89
C ASN A 107 -3.89 -7.99 -13.93
N PRO A 108 -4.54 -7.87 -15.11
CA PRO A 108 -5.84 -7.21 -15.23
C PRO A 108 -6.96 -7.82 -14.37
N ALA A 109 -6.88 -9.12 -14.06
CA ALA A 109 -7.89 -9.79 -13.23
C ALA A 109 -7.88 -9.30 -11.77
N ASN A 110 -6.73 -8.82 -11.27
CA ASN A 110 -6.62 -8.21 -9.95
C ASN A 110 -6.93 -6.71 -9.95
N ASN A 111 -7.26 -6.14 -11.10
CA ASN A 111 -7.55 -4.72 -11.18
C ASN A 111 -8.96 -4.39 -10.67
N ALA A 112 -9.06 -3.35 -9.84
CA ALA A 112 -10.31 -2.85 -9.26
C ALA A 112 -11.06 -3.87 -8.38
N ILE A 113 -10.33 -4.77 -7.71
CA ILE A 113 -10.87 -5.64 -6.67
C ILE A 113 -11.08 -4.85 -5.38
N TRP A 114 -12.17 -5.12 -4.67
CA TRP A 114 -12.52 -4.45 -3.42
C TRP A 114 -12.60 -5.45 -2.27
N LEU A 115 -11.73 -5.30 -1.28
CA LEU A 115 -11.73 -6.10 -0.07
C LEU A 115 -12.58 -5.42 1.01
N ARG A 116 -13.40 -6.21 1.71
CA ARG A 116 -14.19 -5.76 2.87
C ARG A 116 -13.64 -6.29 4.18
N HIS A 117 -13.99 -5.59 5.26
CA HIS A 117 -13.67 -6.00 6.62
C HIS A 117 -12.18 -6.29 6.86
N THR A 118 -11.27 -5.57 6.20
CA THR A 118 -9.82 -5.88 6.27
C THR A 118 -9.19 -5.61 7.64
N HIS A 119 -9.93 -4.95 8.53
CA HIS A 119 -9.59 -4.81 9.95
C HIS A 119 -9.58 -6.15 10.71
N ASN A 120 -10.27 -7.18 10.18
CA ASN A 120 -10.28 -8.52 10.74
C ASN A 120 -9.16 -9.41 10.16
N PHE A 121 -8.43 -8.93 9.16
CA PHE A 121 -7.35 -9.71 8.57
C PHE A 121 -6.17 -9.71 9.53
N THR A 122 -5.68 -10.90 9.81
CA THR A 122 -4.45 -11.15 10.56
C THR A 122 -3.23 -10.79 9.71
N LYS A 123 -2.04 -10.77 10.33
CA LYS A 123 -0.78 -10.63 9.59
C LYS A 123 -0.63 -11.74 8.53
N GLU A 124 -1.00 -12.96 8.85
CA GLU A 124 -0.92 -14.11 7.94
C GLU A 124 -1.85 -13.94 6.73
N ASP A 125 -3.08 -13.46 6.94
CA ASP A 125 -4.00 -13.14 5.84
C ASP A 125 -3.38 -12.13 4.88
N TRP A 126 -2.73 -11.09 5.41
CA TRP A 126 -2.06 -10.09 4.58
C TRP A 126 -0.82 -10.63 3.86
N VAL A 127 -0.02 -11.46 4.52
CA VAL A 127 1.11 -12.16 3.89
C VAL A 127 0.61 -13.02 2.71
N ASN A 128 -0.51 -13.72 2.88
CA ASN A 128 -1.10 -14.53 1.81
C ASN A 128 -1.60 -13.65 0.65
N VAL A 129 -2.31 -12.56 0.94
CA VAL A 129 -2.73 -11.58 -0.09
C VAL A 129 -1.52 -11.06 -0.87
N PHE A 130 -0.46 -10.64 -0.19
CA PHE A 130 0.74 -10.12 -0.85
C PHE A 130 1.48 -11.17 -1.67
N THR A 131 1.51 -12.42 -1.17
CA THR A 131 2.13 -13.55 -1.88
C THR A 131 1.41 -13.80 -3.20
N ILE A 132 0.08 -13.96 -3.18
CA ILE A 132 -0.77 -14.15 -4.37
C ILE A 132 -0.51 -13.05 -5.42
N LEU A 133 -0.56 -11.78 -4.99
CA LEU A 133 -0.32 -10.63 -5.89
C LEU A 133 1.10 -10.63 -6.47
N SER A 134 2.11 -10.94 -5.66
CA SER A 134 3.51 -10.97 -6.09
C SER A 134 3.83 -12.13 -7.05
N GLU A 135 3.06 -13.21 -6.98
CA GLU A 135 3.16 -14.41 -7.81
C GLU A 135 2.28 -14.35 -9.06
N ASP A 136 1.60 -13.22 -9.29
CA ASP A 136 0.71 -13.01 -10.44
C ASP A 136 -0.55 -13.89 -10.44
N ARG A 137 -0.89 -14.45 -9.27
CA ARG A 137 -2.12 -15.22 -9.05
C ARG A 137 -3.31 -14.29 -8.82
N VAL A 138 -4.52 -14.79 -9.09
CA VAL A 138 -5.76 -14.01 -9.05
C VAL A 138 -6.41 -14.12 -7.67
N LEU A 139 -6.65 -12.99 -7.00
CA LEU A 139 -7.21 -12.98 -5.65
C LEU A 139 -8.59 -13.66 -5.57
N SER A 140 -9.46 -13.45 -6.55
CA SER A 140 -10.81 -14.04 -6.58
C SER A 140 -10.83 -15.54 -6.79
N ASP A 141 -9.74 -16.13 -7.27
CA ASP A 141 -9.63 -17.59 -7.47
C ASP A 141 -9.13 -18.28 -6.19
N GLU A 142 -8.49 -17.53 -5.29
CA GLU A 142 -7.83 -18.02 -4.08
C GLU A 142 -8.62 -17.71 -2.80
N TYR A 143 -9.52 -16.72 -2.83
CA TYR A 143 -10.35 -16.32 -1.69
C TYR A 143 -11.85 -16.48 -1.98
N ASP A 144 -12.60 -16.80 -0.93
CA ASP A 144 -14.06 -16.86 -0.96
C ASP A 144 -14.69 -15.49 -1.26
N GLU A 145 -15.82 -15.49 -1.99
CA GLU A 145 -16.58 -14.29 -2.35
C GLU A 145 -16.90 -13.38 -1.14
N LYS A 146 -16.98 -13.95 0.06
CA LYS A 146 -17.26 -13.21 1.30
C LYS A 146 -16.17 -12.22 1.69
N TYR A 147 -14.97 -12.28 1.11
CA TYR A 147 -13.90 -11.31 1.36
C TYR A 147 -13.99 -10.09 0.46
N PHE A 148 -14.84 -10.15 -0.57
CA PHE A 148 -14.95 -9.13 -1.60
C PHE A 148 -16.22 -8.29 -1.45
N ILE A 149 -16.15 -7.05 -1.93
CA ILE A 149 -17.31 -6.18 -2.13
C ILE A 149 -17.77 -6.37 -3.58
N PRO A 150 -19.01 -6.87 -3.81
CA PRO A 150 -19.54 -6.97 -5.16
C PRO A 150 -19.82 -5.57 -5.70
N MET A 151 -19.31 -5.29 -6.91
CA MET A 151 -19.67 -4.09 -7.65
C MET A 151 -20.91 -4.40 -8.51
N LYS A 152 -21.99 -3.65 -8.31
CA LYS A 152 -23.22 -3.76 -9.09
C LYS A 152 -23.46 -2.43 -9.81
N VAL A 153 -23.72 -2.51 -11.10
CA VAL A 153 -24.26 -1.39 -11.87
C VAL A 153 -25.75 -1.33 -11.56
N TYR A 154 -26.19 -0.19 -11.03
CA TYR A 154 -27.61 0.08 -10.83
C TYR A 154 -28.13 0.76 -12.11
N ASN A 155 -29.19 0.21 -12.68
CA ASN A 155 -29.93 0.80 -13.79
C ASN A 155 -31.09 1.64 -13.26
#